data_AF-A0A0V1LMW6-F1
#
_entry.id   AF-A0A0V1LMW6-F1
#
_cell.length_a   1.000
_cell.length_b   1.000
_cell.length_c   1.000
_cell.angle_alpha   90.00
_cell.angle_beta   90.00
_cell.angle_gamma   90.00
#
_symmetry.space_group_name_H-M   'P 1'
#
loop_
_entity.id
_entity.type
_entity.pdbx_description
1 polymer ?
#
loop_
_entity_poly.entity_id
_entity_poly.type
_entity_poly.pdbx_seq_one_letter_code
_entity_poly.pdbx_strand_id
1 'polypeptide(L)'
;MLMWHGIYFANTIAANNLSQRVSFSWRRIRTNKTILTTNRHQQNRLACCCPIDVLLVVDLASRATDVPHGDRCDTCRFLVRSFEKGFNDTNKSHFEGGNTAWENENLGKYSTSETRFIEIMELICSKKSKDVKEESKIKNLESKCHAMAEEHEETLETWYYHNQKKYPDLFDWFCIRTVKVCCPDNTFGASCAPCPGDPKRPCFGNGICEGSGSRFGSGKCKCHRGYQGKLCRHCDSNFFKVHSNETYILCQPCHESCKGGCSGEGPKECNSCRVGWIMDEDTGCKDIDECESSPCTDQFEKCENTPGSYKCVCAEAFRREDGVCIPDPDVPRPKPVFFGLLAQQVLRYASYFGLLLSFLLILLRPKTPLIVLFTLIMNDKKYSAERIENSKTFEEETHDEL
;
A
#
# COMPACT_ATOMS: atom_id res chain seq x y z
N MET A 1 61.47 22.72 -11.70
CA MET A 1 60.90 23.92 -11.05
C MET A 1 59.85 23.43 -10.06
N LEU A 2 60.17 23.36 -8.77
CA LEU A 2 60.16 24.47 -7.78
C LEU A 2 58.71 24.91 -7.43
N MET A 3 58.30 25.05 -6.15
CA MET A 3 58.80 24.48 -4.88
C MET A 3 57.80 24.84 -3.75
N TRP A 4 57.38 23.86 -2.91
CA TRP A 4 57.08 23.98 -1.46
C TRP A 4 55.97 24.96 -0.99
N HIS A 5 55.38 24.88 0.22
CA HIS A 5 55.63 24.10 1.47
C HIS A 5 54.36 23.28 1.85
N GLY A 6 54.33 22.29 2.75
CA GLY A 6 55.36 21.77 3.68
C GLY A 6 54.93 21.88 5.16
N ILE A 7 55.36 20.93 6.02
CA ILE A 7 55.17 20.82 7.50
C ILE A 7 53.85 20.14 7.96
N TYR A 8 53.79 19.20 8.92
CA TYR A 8 54.66 18.06 9.34
C TYR A 8 53.94 17.28 10.50
N PHE A 9 54.11 15.94 10.55
CA PHE A 9 54.05 15.00 11.73
C PHE A 9 52.82 15.04 12.70
N ALA A 10 52.16 13.94 13.11
CA ALA A 10 52.50 12.54 13.44
C ALA A 10 52.99 12.27 14.89
N ASN A 11 52.08 11.69 15.71
CA ASN A 11 52.29 10.80 16.88
C ASN A 11 53.08 11.36 18.11
N THR A 12 52.87 10.94 19.38
CA THR A 12 52.36 9.66 19.93
C THR A 12 51.89 9.81 21.41
N ILE A 13 50.87 9.05 21.83
CA ILE A 13 50.59 8.43 23.18
C ILE A 13 50.94 9.18 24.49
N ALA A 14 49.94 9.37 25.37
CA ALA A 14 49.91 8.83 26.76
C ALA A 14 48.52 8.99 27.43
N ALA A 15 48.18 8.08 28.34
CA ALA A 15 46.86 7.97 28.98
C ALA A 15 46.71 8.78 30.28
N ASN A 16 45.46 9.02 30.73
CA ASN A 16 45.03 8.47 32.02
C ASN A 16 43.51 8.50 32.30
N ASN A 17 43.10 7.61 33.20
CA ASN A 17 41.73 7.38 33.68
C ASN A 17 41.11 8.57 34.42
N LEU A 18 39.77 8.66 34.40
CA LEU A 18 38.98 8.60 35.66
C LEU A 18 37.48 8.38 35.41
N SER A 19 36.93 7.37 36.11
CA SER A 19 35.50 7.08 36.20
C SER A 19 34.86 7.96 37.29
N GLN A 20 33.64 8.47 37.05
CA GLN A 20 32.76 8.92 38.13
C GLN A 20 31.32 8.43 37.93
N ARG A 21 30.84 7.72 38.96
CA ARG A 21 29.46 7.24 39.12
C ARG A 21 28.53 8.41 39.41
N VAL A 22 27.34 8.44 38.80
CA VAL A 22 26.24 9.33 39.23
C VAL A 22 25.35 8.56 40.20
N SER A 23 25.27 9.03 41.44
CA SER A 23 24.40 8.49 42.48
C SER A 23 23.16 9.38 42.64
N PHE A 24 21.96 8.80 42.51
CA PHE A 24 20.71 9.51 42.76
C PHE A 24 20.34 9.48 44.24
N SER A 25 20.48 10.62 44.91
CA SER A 25 20.06 10.81 46.30
C SER A 25 18.70 11.51 46.37
N TRP A 26 17.71 10.85 46.95
CA TRP A 26 16.41 11.46 47.28
C TRP A 26 16.56 12.46 48.43
N ARG A 27 16.25 13.74 48.19
CA ARG A 27 16.00 14.73 49.26
C ARG A 27 14.59 15.29 49.22
N ARG A 28 13.87 15.03 50.31
CA ARG A 28 12.57 15.62 50.66
C ARG A 28 12.79 17.03 51.20
N ILE A 29 12.18 18.06 50.59
CA ILE A 29 12.16 19.44 51.13
C ILE A 29 10.71 19.89 51.28
N ARG A 30 10.38 20.46 52.45
CA ARG A 30 9.08 21.04 52.79
C ARG A 30 9.08 22.56 52.55
N THR A 31 7.91 23.07 52.14
CA THR A 31 7.35 24.40 52.45
C THR A 31 8.19 25.66 52.24
N ASN A 32 7.68 26.58 51.43
CA ASN A 32 7.29 27.88 52.00
C ASN A 32 6.15 28.57 51.25
N LYS A 33 5.31 29.29 52.00
CA LYS A 33 4.33 30.26 51.46
C LYS A 33 5.05 31.57 51.17
N THR A 34 4.71 32.22 50.05
CA THR A 34 4.85 33.68 49.97
C THR A 34 3.62 34.26 49.27
N ILE A 35 3.04 35.27 49.90
CA ILE A 35 1.90 36.04 49.40
C ILE A 35 2.46 37.21 48.57
N LEU A 36 1.87 37.47 47.41
CA LEU A 36 1.92 38.80 46.80
C LEU A 36 0.54 39.17 46.25
N THR A 37 0.22 40.45 46.37
CA THR A 37 -1.13 41.00 46.33
C THR A 37 -1.42 41.80 45.06
N THR A 38 -2.72 41.93 44.76
CA THR A 38 -3.34 43.06 44.03
C THR A 38 -2.86 43.39 42.61
N ASN A 39 -3.75 43.18 41.63
CA ASN A 39 -4.50 44.33 41.09
C ASN A 39 -5.88 43.94 40.53
N ARG A 40 -6.69 44.95 40.18
CA ARG A 40 -8.18 44.94 40.20
C ARG A 40 -8.77 45.41 38.86
N HIS A 41 -10.07 45.16 38.64
CA HIS A 41 -10.94 45.67 37.53
C HIS A 41 -10.74 45.00 36.15
N GLN A 42 -11.74 44.72 35.29
CA GLN A 42 -13.23 44.74 35.34
C GLN A 42 -13.75 43.33 34.93
N GLN A 43 -14.83 42.69 35.43
CA GLN A 43 -16.21 43.04 35.82
C GLN A 43 -17.25 43.02 34.67
N ASN A 44 -18.42 42.42 34.95
CA ASN A 44 -19.64 42.24 34.11
C ASN A 44 -19.60 41.10 33.08
N ARG A 45 -20.61 40.22 32.92
CA ARG A 45 -21.93 39.92 33.55
C ARG A 45 -22.20 38.41 33.26
N LEU A 46 -23.10 37.64 33.90
CA LEU A 46 -24.12 37.84 34.94
C LEU A 46 -24.34 36.47 35.66
N ALA A 47 -24.99 36.42 36.84
CA ALA A 47 -25.44 35.17 37.47
C ALA A 47 -26.79 35.37 38.16
N CYS A 48 -27.74 34.47 37.94
CA CYS A 48 -28.99 34.38 38.70
C CYS A 48 -28.87 33.24 39.72
N CYS A 49 -29.15 33.54 41.00
CA CYS A 49 -29.32 32.53 42.03
C CYS A 49 -30.81 32.37 42.37
N CYS A 50 -31.27 31.13 42.48
CA CYS A 50 -32.38 30.78 43.36
C CYS A 50 -32.11 29.36 43.90
N PRO A 51 -32.07 29.14 45.23
CA PRO A 51 -31.78 27.84 45.82
C PRO A 51 -33.05 27.02 46.05
N ILE A 52 -32.94 25.69 46.00
CA ILE A 52 -33.69 24.72 46.81
C ILE A 52 -32.94 23.39 46.69
N ASP A 53 -32.71 22.72 47.83
CA ASP A 53 -32.08 21.42 47.90
C ASP A 53 -32.96 20.33 47.25
N VAL A 54 -32.38 19.60 46.30
CA VAL A 54 -32.87 18.25 45.94
C VAL A 54 -31.68 17.31 45.98
N LEU A 55 -31.76 16.34 46.89
CA LEU A 55 -30.80 15.27 47.08
C LEU A 55 -30.80 14.34 45.86
N LEU A 56 -29.95 14.62 44.86
CA LEU A 56 -29.70 13.70 43.75
C LEU A 56 -28.35 13.02 43.94
N VAL A 57 -28.42 11.75 44.34
CA VAL A 57 -27.30 10.81 44.20
C VAL A 57 -27.11 10.58 42.70
N VAL A 58 -26.23 11.36 42.09
CA VAL A 58 -25.83 11.12 40.70
C VAL A 58 -24.80 10.00 40.71
N ASP A 59 -25.23 8.82 40.30
CA ASP A 59 -24.35 7.68 40.06
C ASP A 59 -23.18 8.08 39.16
N LEU A 60 -21.96 7.83 39.63
CA LEU A 60 -20.75 7.88 38.80
C LEU A 60 -20.70 6.65 37.88
N ALA A 61 -21.63 6.59 36.93
CA ALA A 61 -21.71 5.51 35.95
C ALA A 61 -21.94 6.06 34.53
N SER A 62 -21.09 5.60 33.60
CA SER A 62 -21.32 5.63 32.16
C SER A 62 -21.27 6.99 31.43
N ARG A 63 -20.06 7.56 31.32
CA ARG A 63 -19.68 8.31 30.11
C ARG A 63 -18.76 7.44 29.23
N ALA A 64 -19.35 6.43 28.60
CA ALA A 64 -18.66 5.44 27.79
C ALA A 64 -18.41 5.95 26.34
N THR A 65 -17.55 6.95 26.19
CA THR A 65 -17.04 7.43 24.89
C THR A 65 -15.57 7.85 25.03
N ASP A 66 -14.68 6.86 25.01
CA ASP A 66 -13.35 6.89 24.39
C ASP A 66 -12.63 5.57 24.73
N VAL A 67 -12.17 4.85 23.71
CA VAL A 67 -11.34 3.65 23.91
C VAL A 67 -9.94 4.11 24.35
N PRO A 68 -9.42 3.72 25.53
CA PRO A 68 -8.09 4.14 25.95
C PRO A 68 -7.03 3.67 24.96
N HIS A 69 -6.08 4.54 24.59
CA HIS A 69 -4.99 4.19 23.69
C HIS A 69 -4.03 3.15 24.33
N GLY A 70 -4.34 1.88 24.11
CA GLY A 70 -3.59 0.69 24.51
C GLY A 70 -4.04 0.09 25.83
N ASP A 71 -4.56 -1.13 25.73
CA ASP A 71 -5.11 -1.93 26.82
C ASP A 71 -3.99 -2.46 27.75
N ARG A 72 -4.33 -2.74 29.03
CA ARG A 72 -3.45 -3.53 29.90
C ARG A 72 -3.23 -4.93 29.32
N CYS A 73 -4.21 -5.51 28.63
CA CYS A 73 -4.01 -6.79 27.96
C CYS A 73 -2.98 -6.73 26.82
N ASP A 74 -3.02 -5.71 25.97
CA ASP A 74 -2.02 -5.52 24.89
C ASP A 74 -0.61 -5.36 25.47
N THR A 75 -0.50 -4.59 26.57
CA THR A 75 0.74 -4.39 27.31
C THR A 75 1.27 -5.72 27.87
N CYS A 76 0.41 -6.54 28.48
CA CYS A 76 0.76 -7.86 29.00
C CYS A 76 1.17 -8.84 27.90
N ARG A 77 0.44 -8.84 26.77
CA ARG A 77 0.77 -9.65 25.58
C ARG A 77 2.13 -9.26 24.99
N PHE A 78 2.48 -7.97 24.99
CA PHE A 78 3.80 -7.49 24.56
C PHE A 78 4.90 -7.85 25.56
N LEU A 79 4.65 -7.74 26.87
CA LEU A 79 5.57 -8.16 27.93
C LEU A 79 5.89 -9.66 27.83
N VAL A 80 4.87 -10.53 27.80
CA VAL A 80 5.06 -11.99 27.71
C VAL A 80 5.82 -12.39 26.45
N ARG A 81 5.45 -11.86 25.27
CA ARG A 81 6.19 -12.11 24.02
C ARG A 81 7.66 -11.67 24.10
N SER A 82 7.92 -10.56 24.79
CA SER A 82 9.29 -10.07 25.00
C SER A 82 10.07 -10.99 25.96
N PHE A 83 9.41 -11.48 27.02
CA PHE A 83 9.99 -12.42 27.98
C PHE A 83 10.30 -13.77 27.34
N GLU A 84 9.34 -14.35 26.61
CA GLU A 84 9.53 -15.60 25.85
C GLU A 84 10.66 -15.47 24.82
N LYS A 85 10.79 -14.30 24.18
CA LYS A 85 11.92 -14.02 23.29
C LYS A 85 13.25 -13.98 24.05
N GLY A 86 13.36 -13.20 25.13
CA GLY A 86 14.59 -13.14 25.94
C GLY A 86 14.97 -14.50 26.53
N PHE A 87 13.98 -15.29 26.96
CA PHE A 87 14.15 -16.67 27.41
C PHE A 87 14.72 -17.55 26.28
N ASN A 88 14.22 -17.42 25.06
CA ASN A 88 14.74 -18.16 23.90
C ASN A 88 16.13 -17.69 23.45
N ASP A 89 16.40 -16.38 23.47
CA ASP A 89 17.69 -15.81 23.09
C ASP A 89 18.79 -16.24 24.08
N THR A 90 18.49 -16.31 25.39
CA THR A 90 19.41 -16.79 26.45
C THR A 90 19.56 -18.32 26.53
N ASN A 91 18.78 -19.14 25.78
CA ASN A 91 18.88 -20.61 25.86
C ASN A 91 20.28 -21.16 25.47
N LYS A 92 21.10 -20.38 24.77
CA LYS A 92 22.46 -20.74 24.33
C LYS A 92 23.57 -20.03 25.11
N SER A 93 23.21 -19.21 26.09
CA SER A 93 24.17 -18.51 26.95
C SER A 93 24.72 -19.44 28.03
N HIS A 94 25.85 -19.03 28.59
CA HIS A 94 26.54 -19.66 29.71
C HIS A 94 26.97 -18.58 30.69
N PHE A 95 27.44 -18.94 31.88
CA PHE A 95 28.08 -17.96 32.76
C PHE A 95 29.33 -17.40 32.07
N GLU A 96 29.55 -16.09 32.15
CA GLU A 96 30.71 -15.42 31.54
C GLU A 96 32.01 -15.74 32.31
N GLY A 97 32.54 -16.97 32.21
CA GLY A 97 33.79 -17.27 32.93
C GLY A 97 34.49 -18.61 32.78
N GLY A 98 33.90 -19.71 32.33
CA GLY A 98 34.66 -20.97 32.40
C GLY A 98 34.10 -22.25 31.77
N ASN A 99 34.53 -23.35 32.38
CA ASN A 99 34.30 -24.70 31.89
C ASN A 99 32.90 -25.14 32.35
N THR A 100 31.97 -25.39 31.42
CA THR A 100 30.56 -25.69 31.73
C THR A 100 30.34 -26.86 32.69
N ALA A 101 31.28 -27.80 32.80
CA ALA A 101 31.24 -28.88 33.79
C ALA A 101 31.46 -28.36 35.23
N TRP A 102 32.50 -27.54 35.43
CA TRP A 102 32.82 -26.94 36.74
C TRP A 102 31.73 -25.97 37.19
N GLU A 103 31.15 -25.21 36.25
CA GLU A 103 30.03 -24.30 36.51
C GLU A 103 28.79 -25.04 37.01
N ASN A 104 28.40 -26.14 36.36
CA ASN A 104 27.23 -26.92 36.77
C ASN A 104 27.38 -27.57 38.17
N GLU A 105 28.61 -27.89 38.59
CA GLU A 105 28.88 -28.47 39.92
C GLU A 105 28.94 -27.40 41.03
N ASN A 106 29.45 -26.19 40.75
CA ASN A 106 29.72 -25.17 41.77
C ASN A 106 28.69 -24.02 41.80
N LEU A 107 28.05 -23.71 40.66
CA LEU A 107 27.09 -22.60 40.50
C LEU A 107 25.69 -23.10 40.09
N GLY A 108 25.55 -24.39 39.78
CA GLY A 108 24.31 -24.97 39.27
C GLY A 108 24.06 -24.66 37.80
N LYS A 109 22.85 -24.95 37.31
CA LYS A 109 22.51 -24.79 35.90
C LYS A 109 22.18 -23.33 35.58
N TYR A 110 22.94 -22.73 34.67
CA TYR A 110 22.64 -21.40 34.11
C TYR A 110 21.18 -21.29 33.61
N SER A 111 20.62 -22.36 33.01
CA SER A 111 19.24 -22.37 32.53
C SER A 111 18.16 -22.15 33.60
N THR A 112 18.52 -22.26 34.88
CA THR A 112 17.65 -22.01 36.05
C THR A 112 18.31 -21.07 37.07
N SER A 113 19.25 -20.23 36.65
CA SER A 113 19.94 -19.29 37.54
C SER A 113 19.27 -17.92 37.59
N GLU A 114 19.56 -17.17 38.67
CA GLU A 114 19.18 -15.76 38.85
C GLU A 114 19.81 -14.86 37.80
N THR A 115 21.09 -15.08 37.48
CA THR A 115 21.80 -14.36 36.40
C THR A 115 21.03 -14.40 35.09
N ARG A 116 20.56 -15.59 34.68
CA ARG A 116 19.75 -15.74 33.46
C ARG A 116 18.39 -15.04 33.58
N PHE A 117 17.74 -15.06 34.74
CA PHE A 117 16.48 -14.34 34.93
C PHE A 117 16.67 -12.82 34.76
N ILE A 118 17.72 -12.25 35.36
CA ILE A 118 18.06 -10.84 35.22
C ILE A 118 18.41 -10.49 33.77
N GLU A 119 19.22 -11.29 33.07
CA GLU A 119 19.51 -11.11 31.64
C GLU A 119 18.22 -11.08 30.78
N ILE A 120 17.24 -11.95 31.07
CA ILE A 120 15.95 -11.93 30.38
C ILE A 120 15.20 -10.63 30.68
N MET A 121 15.16 -10.19 31.94
CA MET A 121 14.48 -8.97 32.40
C MET A 121 15.15 -7.68 31.89
N GLU A 122 16.42 -7.70 31.50
CA GLU A 122 17.08 -6.59 30.80
C GLU A 122 16.72 -6.53 29.30
N LEU A 123 16.35 -7.67 28.69
CA LEU A 123 16.05 -7.79 27.25
C LEU A 123 14.56 -7.57 26.90
N ILE A 124 13.65 -7.59 27.87
CA ILE A 124 12.21 -7.39 27.63
C ILE A 124 11.86 -5.96 27.18
N CYS A 125 10.63 -5.79 26.68
CA CYS A 125 10.01 -4.51 26.34
C CYS A 125 10.69 -3.67 25.24
N SER A 126 11.76 -4.15 24.60
CA SER A 126 12.45 -3.43 23.52
C SER A 126 11.76 -3.57 22.15
N LYS A 127 11.49 -2.43 21.47
CA LYS A 127 10.97 -2.40 20.07
C LYS A 127 11.81 -3.15 19.02
N LYS A 128 13.03 -3.63 19.34
CA LYS A 128 13.87 -4.41 18.40
C LYS A 128 13.31 -5.81 18.09
N SER A 129 12.17 -6.21 18.64
CA SER A 129 11.34 -7.31 18.14
C SER A 129 10.80 -7.00 16.73
N LYS A 130 11.43 -7.55 15.69
CA LYS A 130 11.11 -7.29 14.27
C LYS A 130 9.71 -7.76 13.82
N ASP A 131 8.99 -8.47 14.68
CA ASP A 131 7.78 -9.21 14.34
C ASP A 131 6.46 -8.47 14.63
N VAL A 132 6.53 -7.20 15.06
CA VAL A 132 5.37 -6.32 15.20
C VAL A 132 5.29 -5.35 14.02
N LYS A 133 4.90 -5.87 12.85
CA LYS A 133 4.61 -5.09 11.62
C LYS A 133 3.28 -4.31 11.66
N GLU A 134 2.80 -4.02 12.85
CA GLU A 134 1.60 -3.22 13.06
C GLU A 134 1.99 -2.06 13.97
N GLU A 135 2.05 -0.86 13.41
CA GLU A 135 2.36 0.37 14.16
C GLU A 135 1.45 0.42 15.38
N SER A 136 2.03 0.18 16.57
CA SER A 136 1.22 0.03 17.77
C SER A 136 0.51 1.35 18.01
N LYS A 137 -0.83 1.36 17.87
CA LYS A 137 -1.74 2.48 18.20
C LYS A 137 -1.74 2.83 19.71
N ILE A 138 -0.74 2.34 20.43
CA ILE A 138 -0.47 2.44 21.85
C ILE A 138 0.70 3.41 22.02
N LYS A 139 0.39 4.65 22.41
CA LYS A 139 1.41 5.62 22.81
C LYS A 139 2.15 5.07 24.04
N ASN A 140 3.48 5.18 24.02
CA ASN A 140 4.39 4.79 25.11
C ASN A 140 4.31 3.31 25.53
N LEU A 141 4.11 2.38 24.57
CA LEU A 141 4.04 0.93 24.84
C LEU A 141 5.25 0.38 25.62
N GLU A 142 6.47 0.80 25.29
CA GLU A 142 7.69 0.38 26.00
C GLU A 142 7.63 0.79 27.48
N SER A 143 7.30 2.05 27.78
CA SER A 143 7.17 2.55 29.16
C SER A 143 6.05 1.85 29.94
N LYS A 144 4.92 1.54 29.27
CA LYS A 144 3.83 0.75 29.87
C LYS A 144 4.27 -0.69 30.17
N CYS A 145 5.10 -1.27 29.30
CA CYS A 145 5.63 -2.63 29.45
C CYS A 145 6.61 -2.71 30.62
N HIS A 146 7.59 -1.79 30.71
CA HIS A 146 8.51 -1.72 31.85
C HIS A 146 7.76 -1.53 33.17
N ALA A 147 6.80 -0.60 33.24
CA ALA A 147 6.00 -0.39 34.45
C ALA A 147 5.20 -1.65 34.86
N MET A 148 4.69 -2.45 33.91
CA MET A 148 4.02 -3.71 34.21
C MET A 148 4.99 -4.84 34.61
N ALA A 149 6.21 -4.85 34.07
CA ALA A 149 7.25 -5.77 34.47
C ALA A 149 7.71 -5.50 35.92
N GLU A 150 7.93 -4.23 36.26
CA GLU A 150 8.21 -3.75 37.63
C GLU A 150 7.06 -4.05 38.60
N GLU A 151 5.79 -3.85 38.21
CA GLU A 151 4.61 -4.16 39.03
C GLU A 151 4.48 -5.65 39.39
N HIS A 152 5.10 -6.55 38.61
CA HIS A 152 4.86 -7.99 38.64
C HIS A 152 6.14 -8.85 38.61
N GLU A 153 7.30 -8.29 38.97
CA GLU A 153 8.61 -8.95 38.95
C GLU A 153 8.61 -10.26 39.75
N GLU A 154 8.18 -10.23 41.02
CA GLU A 154 8.02 -11.40 41.91
C GLU A 154 7.14 -12.50 41.29
N THR A 155 6.15 -12.11 40.48
CA THR A 155 5.24 -13.05 39.82
C THR A 155 5.92 -13.73 38.63
N LEU A 156 6.71 -12.99 37.84
CA LEU A 156 7.52 -13.54 36.75
C LEU A 156 8.64 -14.45 37.29
N GLU A 157 9.30 -14.04 38.37
CA GLU A 157 10.31 -14.81 39.09
C GLU A 157 9.73 -16.14 39.63
N THR A 158 8.57 -16.06 40.29
CA THR A 158 7.84 -17.24 40.78
C THR A 158 7.49 -18.19 39.64
N TRP A 159 7.14 -17.68 38.45
CA TRP A 159 6.93 -18.54 37.29
C TRP A 159 8.21 -19.24 36.84
N TYR A 160 9.28 -18.46 36.71
CA TYR A 160 10.58 -18.89 36.22
C TYR A 160 11.17 -20.02 37.08
N TYR A 161 11.15 -19.93 38.41
CA TYR A 161 11.72 -21.00 39.24
C TYR A 161 10.77 -22.17 39.49
N HIS A 162 9.47 -21.91 39.69
CA HIS A 162 8.57 -22.91 40.28
C HIS A 162 7.49 -23.44 39.33
N ASN A 163 7.05 -22.66 38.35
CA ASN A 163 5.83 -22.99 37.58
C ASN A 163 6.05 -23.40 36.12
N GLN A 164 7.22 -23.18 35.50
CA GLN A 164 7.47 -23.51 34.08
C GLN A 164 6.94 -24.91 33.66
N LYS A 165 7.17 -25.94 34.48
CA LYS A 165 6.74 -27.33 34.19
C LYS A 165 5.23 -27.55 34.34
N LYS A 166 4.57 -26.78 35.22
CA LYS A 166 3.14 -26.92 35.53
C LYS A 166 2.27 -26.07 34.60
N TYR A 167 2.80 -24.93 34.17
CA TYR A 167 2.15 -23.95 33.33
C TYR A 167 3.16 -23.45 32.27
N PRO A 168 3.40 -24.22 31.20
CA PRO A 168 4.40 -23.87 30.17
C PRO A 168 3.99 -22.66 29.31
N ASP A 169 2.69 -22.38 29.21
CA ASP A 169 2.15 -21.17 28.60
C ASP A 169 2.22 -20.02 29.62
N LEU A 170 3.17 -19.10 29.42
CA LEU A 170 3.33 -17.92 30.27
C LEU A 170 2.16 -16.94 30.08
N PHE A 171 1.54 -16.86 28.90
CA PHE A 171 0.43 -15.94 28.64
C PHE A 171 -0.86 -16.34 29.36
N ASP A 172 -1.23 -17.63 29.33
CA ASP A 172 -2.35 -18.18 30.11
C ASP A 172 -2.13 -17.94 31.60
N TRP A 173 -0.96 -18.34 32.11
CA TRP A 173 -0.67 -18.26 33.53
C TRP A 173 -0.59 -16.82 34.03
N PHE A 174 0.19 -15.97 33.37
CA PHE A 174 0.45 -14.61 33.80
C PHE A 174 -0.72 -13.67 33.46
N CYS A 175 -1.02 -13.48 32.17
CA CYS A 175 -1.95 -12.44 31.73
C CYS A 175 -3.43 -12.78 31.96
N ILE A 176 -3.82 -14.05 31.79
CA ILE A 176 -5.23 -14.46 31.91
C ILE A 176 -5.60 -14.82 33.35
N ARG A 177 -4.78 -15.66 34.01
CA ARG A 177 -5.13 -16.30 35.29
C ARG A 177 -4.62 -15.58 36.54
N THR A 178 -3.39 -15.08 36.51
CA THR A 178 -2.75 -14.43 37.67
C THR A 178 -3.05 -12.93 37.71
N VAL A 179 -2.56 -12.16 36.73
CA VAL A 179 -2.76 -10.69 36.63
C VAL A 179 -4.18 -10.34 36.18
N LYS A 180 -4.86 -11.25 35.46
CA LYS A 180 -6.25 -11.13 35.02
C LYS A 180 -6.54 -9.83 34.24
N VAL A 181 -5.62 -9.42 33.38
CA VAL A 181 -5.82 -8.30 32.42
C VAL A 181 -6.30 -8.79 31.05
N CYS A 182 -5.99 -10.03 30.67
CA CYS A 182 -6.47 -10.66 29.45
C CYS A 182 -7.58 -11.68 29.71
N CYS A 183 -8.19 -12.11 28.62
CA CYS A 183 -9.15 -13.19 28.50
C CYS A 183 -8.67 -14.19 27.42
N PRO A 184 -9.20 -15.43 27.40
CA PRO A 184 -8.99 -16.37 26.29
C PRO A 184 -9.43 -15.78 24.94
N ASP A 185 -8.87 -16.29 23.84
CA ASP A 185 -9.25 -15.86 22.50
C ASP A 185 -10.76 -16.04 22.25
N ASN A 186 -11.34 -15.15 21.43
CA ASN A 186 -12.78 -15.06 21.15
C ASN A 186 -13.68 -14.81 22.37
N THR A 187 -13.14 -14.27 23.47
CA THR A 187 -13.92 -13.80 24.63
C THR A 187 -13.57 -12.35 25.01
N PHE A 188 -14.47 -11.63 25.68
CA PHE A 188 -14.32 -10.20 25.97
C PHE A 188 -14.93 -9.78 27.32
N GLY A 189 -14.56 -8.59 27.80
CA GLY A 189 -15.15 -7.97 28.99
C GLY A 189 -14.73 -8.63 30.31
N ALA A 190 -15.15 -8.04 31.43
CA ALA A 190 -14.60 -8.38 32.76
C ALA A 190 -14.71 -9.87 33.13
N SER A 191 -15.81 -10.51 32.71
CA SER A 191 -16.10 -11.94 32.92
C SER A 191 -15.59 -12.87 31.81
N CYS A 192 -14.92 -12.36 30.77
CA CYS A 192 -14.54 -13.11 29.56
C CYS A 192 -15.76 -13.81 28.91
N ALA A 193 -16.81 -13.05 28.60
CA ALA A 193 -17.98 -13.54 27.89
C ALA A 193 -17.62 -13.91 26.43
N PRO A 194 -18.21 -14.95 25.83
CA PRO A 194 -17.93 -15.33 24.45
C PRO A 194 -18.35 -14.22 23.48
N CYS A 195 -17.49 -13.92 22.51
CA CYS A 195 -17.79 -13.00 21.42
C CYS A 195 -19.00 -13.51 20.60
N PRO A 196 -19.87 -12.62 20.11
CA PRO A 196 -21.07 -13.01 19.40
C PRO A 196 -20.73 -13.62 18.02
N GLY A 197 -21.44 -14.68 17.66
CA GLY A 197 -21.18 -15.48 16.45
C GLY A 197 -20.92 -16.94 16.80
N ASP A 198 -19.97 -17.55 16.10
CA ASP A 198 -19.50 -18.91 16.36
C ASP A 198 -18.26 -18.85 17.30
N PRO A 199 -18.11 -19.75 18.29
CA PRO A 199 -16.95 -19.77 19.19
C PRO A 199 -15.57 -19.82 18.50
N LYS A 200 -15.49 -20.35 17.27
CA LYS A 200 -14.28 -20.37 16.44
C LYS A 200 -14.23 -19.21 15.44
N ARG A 201 -15.38 -18.61 15.10
CA ARG A 201 -15.53 -17.53 14.12
C ARG A 201 -16.38 -16.38 14.71
N PRO A 202 -15.79 -15.51 15.54
CA PRO A 202 -16.48 -14.33 16.04
C PRO A 202 -17.01 -13.49 14.87
N CYS A 203 -18.16 -12.85 15.06
CA CYS A 203 -18.82 -12.04 14.01
C CYS A 203 -19.03 -12.80 12.69
N PHE A 204 -19.29 -14.12 12.78
CA PHE A 204 -19.41 -15.04 11.65
C PHE A 204 -18.18 -15.10 10.72
N GLY A 205 -17.01 -14.65 11.19
CA GLY A 205 -15.79 -14.48 10.39
C GLY A 205 -15.79 -13.25 9.48
N ASN A 206 -16.87 -12.46 9.49
CA ASN A 206 -17.07 -11.28 8.65
C ASN A 206 -16.81 -9.97 9.42
N GLY A 207 -16.15 -10.04 10.58
CA GLY A 207 -15.79 -8.89 11.40
C GLY A 207 -14.93 -9.25 12.61
N ILE A 208 -14.51 -8.21 13.33
CA ILE A 208 -13.66 -8.28 14.52
C ILE A 208 -14.51 -7.96 15.76
N CYS A 209 -14.43 -8.80 16.79
CA CYS A 209 -15.09 -8.58 18.07
C CYS A 209 -14.34 -7.54 18.91
N GLU A 210 -15.00 -6.45 19.31
CA GLU A 210 -14.40 -5.41 20.15
C GLU A 210 -14.13 -5.92 21.57
N GLY A 211 -12.85 -5.96 21.96
CA GLY A 211 -12.40 -6.51 23.24
C GLY A 211 -12.01 -7.98 23.21
N SER A 212 -11.95 -8.62 22.03
CA SER A 212 -11.52 -10.02 21.89
C SER A 212 -10.15 -10.25 22.54
N GLY A 213 -10.09 -11.21 23.48
CA GLY A 213 -8.91 -11.52 24.28
C GLY A 213 -8.65 -10.57 25.46
N SER A 214 -9.52 -9.60 25.74
CA SER A 214 -9.35 -8.60 26.80
C SER A 214 -10.48 -8.62 27.83
N ARG A 215 -10.16 -8.16 29.05
CA ARG A 215 -11.13 -7.87 30.12
C ARG A 215 -11.96 -6.59 29.86
N PHE A 216 -11.65 -5.86 28.80
CA PHE A 216 -12.37 -4.67 28.36
C PHE A 216 -13.09 -4.89 27.02
N GLY A 217 -13.78 -3.86 26.54
CA GLY A 217 -14.53 -3.88 25.28
C GLY A 217 -16.01 -4.27 25.44
N SER A 218 -16.79 -4.02 24.38
CA SER A 218 -18.25 -4.17 24.40
C SER A 218 -18.77 -5.42 23.70
N GLY A 219 -17.90 -6.22 23.08
CA GLY A 219 -18.27 -7.38 22.27
C GLY A 219 -18.94 -7.04 20.93
N LYS A 220 -19.11 -5.75 20.60
CA LYS A 220 -19.68 -5.32 19.33
C LYS A 220 -18.78 -5.74 18.16
N CYS A 221 -19.40 -6.23 17.10
CA CYS A 221 -18.71 -6.58 15.86
C CYS A 221 -18.38 -5.33 15.03
N LYS A 222 -17.11 -5.19 14.67
CA LYS A 222 -16.60 -4.25 13.67
C LYS A 222 -16.46 -5.01 12.35
N CYS A 223 -17.40 -4.83 11.43
CA CYS A 223 -17.48 -5.64 10.23
C CYS A 223 -16.36 -5.35 9.22
N HIS A 224 -15.97 -6.38 8.48
CA HIS A 224 -15.10 -6.24 7.33
C HIS A 224 -15.83 -5.52 6.18
N ARG A 225 -15.06 -4.92 5.25
CA ARG A 225 -15.62 -4.23 4.08
C ARG A 225 -16.57 -5.15 3.32
N GLY A 226 -17.77 -4.66 3.01
CA GLY A 226 -18.82 -5.41 2.32
C GLY A 226 -19.83 -6.10 3.24
N TYR A 227 -19.65 -6.05 4.56
CA TYR A 227 -20.56 -6.62 5.54
C TYR A 227 -21.08 -5.57 6.53
N GLN A 228 -22.33 -5.71 6.96
CA GLN A 228 -22.98 -4.79 7.90
C GLN A 228 -23.95 -5.50 8.88
N GLY A 229 -24.49 -4.70 9.79
CA GLY A 229 -25.39 -5.13 10.87
C GLY A 229 -24.65 -5.70 12.09
N LYS A 230 -25.38 -5.89 13.18
CA LYS A 230 -24.83 -6.22 14.53
C LYS A 230 -23.88 -7.44 14.58
N LEU A 231 -24.03 -8.36 13.63
CA LEU A 231 -23.30 -9.64 13.55
C LEU A 231 -22.56 -9.84 12.21
N CYS A 232 -22.46 -8.80 11.38
CA CYS A 232 -21.81 -8.86 10.05
C CYS A 232 -22.40 -9.93 9.11
N ARG A 233 -23.72 -10.17 9.23
CA ARG A 233 -24.50 -11.18 8.48
C ARG A 233 -25.28 -10.64 7.28
N HIS A 234 -25.15 -9.35 6.97
CA HIS A 234 -25.81 -8.72 5.83
C HIS A 234 -24.75 -8.10 4.94
N CYS A 235 -24.98 -8.07 3.63
CA CYS A 235 -24.11 -7.33 2.71
C CYS A 235 -24.31 -5.82 2.90
N ASP A 236 -23.22 -5.06 2.79
CA ASP A 236 -23.24 -3.60 2.77
C ASP A 236 -24.06 -3.07 1.58
N SER A 237 -24.54 -1.82 1.68
CA SER A 237 -25.24 -1.09 0.62
C SER A 237 -24.67 -1.21 -0.81
N ASN A 238 -23.34 -1.32 -0.97
CA ASN A 238 -22.67 -1.45 -2.27
C ASN A 238 -22.24 -2.89 -2.60
N PHE A 239 -22.83 -3.88 -1.95
CA PHE A 239 -22.49 -5.30 -2.10
C PHE A 239 -23.77 -6.15 -2.21
N PHE A 240 -23.76 -7.14 -3.09
CA PHE A 240 -24.85 -8.10 -3.24
C PHE A 240 -24.49 -9.46 -2.63
N LYS A 241 -25.53 -10.27 -2.34
CA LYS A 241 -25.40 -11.58 -1.73
C LYS A 241 -25.27 -12.66 -2.80
N VAL A 242 -24.08 -13.24 -2.92
CA VAL A 242 -23.79 -14.33 -3.88
C VAL A 242 -24.26 -15.67 -3.33
N HIS A 243 -23.85 -15.98 -2.09
CA HIS A 243 -24.20 -17.21 -1.41
C HIS A 243 -24.49 -16.92 0.07
N SER A 244 -25.37 -17.71 0.66
CA SER A 244 -25.75 -17.58 2.06
C SER A 244 -26.39 -18.87 2.53
N ASN A 245 -25.91 -19.37 3.65
CA ASN A 245 -26.53 -20.45 4.40
C ASN A 245 -26.72 -20.01 5.87
N GLU A 246 -26.92 -20.96 6.77
CA GLU A 246 -27.08 -20.69 8.20
C GLU A 246 -25.79 -20.18 8.89
N THR A 247 -24.61 -20.52 8.37
CA THR A 247 -23.31 -20.34 9.04
C THR A 247 -22.38 -19.30 8.39
N TYR A 248 -22.58 -18.94 7.13
CA TYR A 248 -21.86 -17.88 6.43
C TYR A 248 -22.70 -17.18 5.36
N ILE A 249 -22.25 -15.99 4.99
CA ILE A 249 -22.74 -15.20 3.87
C ILE A 249 -21.53 -14.70 3.08
N LEU A 250 -21.60 -14.80 1.76
CA LEU A 250 -20.61 -14.29 0.82
C LEU A 250 -21.20 -13.07 0.11
N CYS A 251 -20.57 -11.92 0.31
CA CYS A 251 -20.94 -10.66 -0.31
C CYS A 251 -19.88 -10.25 -1.34
N GLN A 252 -20.31 -9.89 -2.56
CA GLN A 252 -19.44 -9.34 -3.61
C GLN A 252 -19.81 -7.88 -3.88
N PRO A 253 -18.86 -7.03 -4.29
CA PRO A 253 -19.14 -5.64 -4.61
C PRO A 253 -20.02 -5.54 -5.84
N CYS A 254 -20.92 -4.54 -5.86
CA CYS A 254 -21.62 -4.15 -7.07
C CYS A 254 -20.66 -3.65 -8.15
N HIS A 255 -21.11 -3.69 -9.41
CA HIS A 255 -20.39 -3.05 -10.51
C HIS A 255 -20.17 -1.55 -10.22
N GLU A 256 -19.06 -0.99 -10.70
CA GLU A 256 -18.65 0.38 -10.33
C GLU A 256 -19.64 1.46 -10.78
N SER A 257 -20.38 1.21 -11.85
CA SER A 257 -21.46 2.06 -12.35
C SER A 257 -22.72 2.05 -11.48
N CYS A 258 -22.87 1.11 -10.55
CA CYS A 258 -24.06 1.02 -9.70
C CYS A 258 -24.09 2.10 -8.60
N LYS A 259 -25.25 2.72 -8.43
CA LYS A 259 -25.61 3.65 -7.36
C LYS A 259 -26.78 3.08 -6.55
N GLY A 260 -26.68 3.13 -5.22
CA GLY A 260 -27.74 2.64 -4.33
C GLY A 260 -27.88 1.11 -4.29
N GLY A 261 -26.80 0.39 -4.58
CA GLY A 261 -26.75 -1.08 -4.55
C GLY A 261 -27.12 -1.76 -5.87
N CYS A 262 -27.15 -3.09 -5.80
CA CYS A 262 -27.39 -3.98 -6.93
C CYS A 262 -27.98 -5.32 -6.42
N SER A 263 -28.58 -6.07 -7.33
CA SER A 263 -29.19 -7.38 -7.04
C SER A 263 -28.29 -8.57 -7.39
N GLY A 264 -27.24 -8.35 -8.18
CA GLY A 264 -26.37 -9.38 -8.76
C GLY A 264 -25.09 -8.80 -9.37
N GLU A 265 -24.43 -9.59 -10.22
CA GLU A 265 -23.17 -9.25 -10.87
C GLU A 265 -23.38 -8.38 -12.13
N GLY A 266 -22.45 -7.47 -12.38
CA GLY A 266 -22.42 -6.65 -13.60
C GLY A 266 -23.32 -5.40 -13.59
N PRO A 267 -23.28 -4.58 -14.66
CA PRO A 267 -23.98 -3.30 -14.76
C PRO A 267 -25.50 -3.40 -14.93
N LYS A 268 -26.03 -4.56 -15.34
CA LYS A 268 -27.48 -4.79 -15.53
C LYS A 268 -28.25 -4.95 -14.23
N GLU A 269 -27.59 -5.43 -13.19
CA GLU A 269 -28.18 -5.67 -11.88
C GLU A 269 -28.14 -4.44 -10.95
N CYS A 270 -27.73 -3.27 -11.45
CA CYS A 270 -27.70 -2.03 -10.69
C CYS A 270 -29.11 -1.50 -10.39
N ASN A 271 -29.36 -1.08 -9.14
CA ASN A 271 -30.64 -0.44 -8.78
C ASN A 271 -30.83 0.94 -9.45
N SER A 272 -29.72 1.65 -9.68
CA SER A 272 -29.65 2.89 -10.45
C SER A 272 -28.21 3.13 -10.90
N CYS A 273 -27.99 4.01 -11.88
CA CYS A 273 -26.65 4.34 -12.36
C CYS A 273 -26.02 5.52 -11.60
N ARG A 274 -24.68 5.55 -11.55
CA ARG A 274 -23.91 6.72 -11.11
C ARG A 274 -23.96 7.83 -12.16
N VAL A 275 -23.53 9.02 -11.76
CA VAL A 275 -23.24 10.11 -12.70
C VAL A 275 -22.11 9.64 -13.65
N GLY A 276 -22.17 10.02 -14.92
CA GLY A 276 -21.32 9.48 -16.00
C GLY A 276 -21.84 8.16 -16.61
N TRP A 277 -22.97 7.64 -16.13
CA TRP A 277 -23.56 6.39 -16.61
C TRP A 277 -25.06 6.56 -16.88
N ILE A 278 -25.56 5.93 -17.94
CA ILE A 278 -26.97 5.90 -18.34
C ILE A 278 -27.51 4.47 -18.29
N MET A 279 -28.78 4.30 -17.91
CA MET A 279 -29.41 2.98 -17.87
C MET A 279 -29.87 2.58 -19.28
N ASP A 280 -29.35 1.47 -19.78
CA ASP A 280 -29.69 0.82 -21.03
C ASP A 280 -30.41 -0.51 -20.73
N GLU A 281 -31.46 -0.85 -21.49
CA GLU A 281 -32.31 -2.02 -21.17
C GLU A 281 -31.59 -3.36 -21.37
N ASP A 282 -30.71 -3.45 -22.37
CA ASP A 282 -30.00 -4.68 -22.73
C ASP A 282 -28.73 -4.86 -21.88
N THR A 283 -27.93 -3.80 -21.74
CA THR A 283 -26.59 -3.85 -21.12
C THR A 283 -26.54 -3.33 -19.68
N GLY A 284 -27.58 -2.64 -19.20
CA GLY A 284 -27.60 -2.05 -17.86
C GLY A 284 -27.00 -0.66 -17.81
N CYS A 285 -26.36 -0.30 -16.70
CA CYS A 285 -25.65 0.97 -16.59
C CYS A 285 -24.44 1.02 -17.55
N LYS A 286 -24.64 1.67 -18.69
CA LYS A 286 -23.67 1.93 -19.76
C LYS A 286 -22.98 3.29 -19.55
N ASP A 287 -21.70 3.35 -19.88
CA ASP A 287 -20.89 4.56 -19.81
C ASP A 287 -21.40 5.64 -20.79
N ILE A 288 -21.40 6.90 -20.36
CA ILE A 288 -21.73 8.05 -21.22
C ILE A 288 -20.42 8.55 -21.82
N ASP A 289 -20.24 8.44 -23.14
CA ASP A 289 -19.08 9.05 -23.80
C ASP A 289 -19.29 10.57 -23.90
N GLU A 290 -18.85 11.28 -22.87
CA GLU A 290 -18.97 12.73 -22.83
C GLU A 290 -18.12 13.41 -23.93
N CYS A 291 -17.11 12.73 -24.48
CA CYS A 291 -16.26 13.28 -25.55
C CYS A 291 -17.01 13.48 -26.87
N GLU A 292 -18.13 12.78 -27.11
CA GLU A 292 -19.02 13.05 -28.26
C GLU A 292 -19.52 14.50 -28.27
N SER A 293 -19.64 15.14 -27.10
CA SER A 293 -20.08 16.53 -26.96
C SER A 293 -18.97 17.58 -27.12
N SER A 294 -17.72 17.16 -27.33
CA SER A 294 -16.52 18.04 -27.33
C SER A 294 -16.40 18.94 -26.07
N PRO A 295 -16.30 18.34 -24.87
CA PRO A 295 -16.41 19.08 -23.59
C PRO A 295 -15.12 19.78 -23.16
N CYS A 296 -13.99 19.55 -23.85
CA CYS A 296 -12.71 20.23 -23.60
C CYS A 296 -12.67 21.59 -24.28
N THR A 297 -12.20 22.62 -23.58
CA THR A 297 -12.30 24.02 -24.04
C THR A 297 -11.01 24.60 -24.63
N ASP A 298 -9.84 24.00 -24.34
CA ASP A 298 -8.56 24.48 -24.87
C ASP A 298 -8.27 23.92 -26.28
N GLN A 299 -7.74 24.77 -27.16
CA GLN A 299 -7.49 24.44 -28.58
C GLN A 299 -6.43 23.35 -28.82
N PHE A 300 -5.65 23.00 -27.79
CA PHE A 300 -4.61 21.97 -27.83
C PHE A 300 -4.90 20.82 -26.85
N GLU A 301 -6.16 20.68 -26.42
CA GLU A 301 -6.63 19.51 -25.68
C GLU A 301 -7.30 18.48 -26.60
N LYS A 302 -7.18 17.22 -26.18
CA LYS A 302 -7.92 16.08 -26.69
C LYS A 302 -8.74 15.50 -25.55
N CYS A 303 -10.01 15.20 -25.82
CA CYS A 303 -10.85 14.47 -24.88
C CYS A 303 -10.50 12.97 -24.92
N GLU A 304 -10.36 12.36 -23.76
CA GLU A 304 -10.29 10.91 -23.59
C GLU A 304 -11.40 10.48 -22.62
N ASN A 305 -12.32 9.65 -23.12
CA ASN A 305 -13.40 9.09 -22.29
C ASN A 305 -12.83 8.05 -21.30
N THR A 306 -13.39 7.98 -20.10
CA THR A 306 -13.03 7.00 -19.06
C THR A 306 -14.29 6.52 -18.31
N PRO A 307 -14.25 5.38 -17.61
CA PRO A 307 -15.47 4.86 -16.97
C PRO A 307 -16.08 5.84 -15.94
N GLY A 308 -17.24 6.41 -16.28
CA GLY A 308 -18.00 7.37 -15.49
C GLY A 308 -17.50 8.82 -15.50
N SER A 309 -16.60 9.20 -16.41
CA SER A 309 -16.07 10.56 -16.56
C SER A 309 -15.19 10.68 -17.80
N TYR A 310 -15.05 11.85 -18.38
CA TYR A 310 -13.96 12.16 -19.32
C TYR A 310 -12.76 12.82 -18.64
N LYS A 311 -11.62 12.86 -19.35
CA LYS A 311 -10.45 13.71 -19.04
C LYS A 311 -9.97 14.45 -20.29
N CYS A 312 -9.62 15.72 -20.12
CA CYS A 312 -8.95 16.50 -21.16
C CYS A 312 -7.43 16.35 -20.98
N VAL A 313 -6.75 15.80 -21.99
CA VAL A 313 -5.29 15.65 -22.04
C VAL A 313 -4.73 16.58 -23.11
N CYS A 314 -3.49 17.03 -22.99
CA CYS A 314 -2.88 17.79 -24.08
C CYS A 314 -2.69 16.90 -25.31
N ALA A 315 -2.87 17.48 -26.50
CA ALA A 315 -2.66 16.81 -27.77
C ALA A 315 -1.20 16.38 -27.96
N GLU A 316 -0.94 15.50 -28.92
CA GLU A 316 0.41 15.03 -29.22
C GLU A 316 1.36 16.21 -29.54
N ALA A 317 2.56 16.18 -28.96
CA ALA A 317 3.54 17.28 -28.94
C ALA A 317 3.11 18.54 -28.15
N PHE A 318 2.16 18.42 -27.20
CA PHE A 318 1.84 19.44 -26.20
C PHE A 318 1.89 18.85 -24.78
N ARG A 319 2.31 19.66 -23.81
CA ARG A 319 2.32 19.33 -22.38
C ARG A 319 1.58 20.38 -21.56
N ARG A 320 1.03 19.99 -20.42
CA ARG A 320 0.29 20.91 -19.53
C ARG A 320 1.26 21.70 -18.64
N GLU A 321 1.19 23.01 -18.69
CA GLU A 321 1.90 23.94 -17.81
C GLU A 321 0.95 25.06 -17.38
N ASP A 322 0.90 25.38 -16.08
CA ASP A 322 -0.03 26.35 -15.48
C ASP A 322 -1.51 26.18 -15.89
N GLY A 323 -1.91 24.93 -16.12
CA GLY A 323 -3.26 24.55 -16.56
C GLY A 323 -3.45 24.52 -18.08
N VAL A 324 -2.61 25.21 -18.84
CA VAL A 324 -2.72 25.37 -20.31
C VAL A 324 -1.86 24.33 -21.04
N CYS A 325 -2.30 23.88 -22.21
CA CYS A 325 -1.48 23.02 -23.08
C CYS A 325 -0.53 23.85 -23.96
N ILE A 326 0.78 23.72 -23.72
CA ILE A 326 1.85 24.40 -24.49
C ILE A 326 2.66 23.40 -25.32
N PRO A 327 3.32 23.81 -26.42
CA PRO A 327 4.15 22.90 -27.21
C PRO A 327 5.26 22.25 -26.38
N ASP A 328 5.39 20.94 -26.49
CA ASP A 328 6.40 20.15 -25.79
C ASP A 328 7.76 20.29 -26.51
N PRO A 329 8.84 20.71 -25.82
CA PRO A 329 10.18 20.80 -26.42
C PRO A 329 10.82 19.44 -26.71
N ASP A 330 10.42 18.37 -26.01
CA ASP A 330 11.04 17.05 -26.09
C ASP A 330 10.41 16.17 -27.18
N VAL A 331 9.26 16.57 -27.74
CA VAL A 331 8.56 15.87 -28.83
C VAL A 331 8.88 16.52 -30.19
N PRO A 332 9.62 15.84 -31.09
CA PRO A 332 9.92 16.39 -32.41
C PRO A 332 8.65 16.50 -33.26
N ARG A 333 8.17 17.72 -33.50
CA ARG A 333 7.04 17.95 -34.42
C ARG A 333 7.32 17.29 -35.78
N PRO A 334 6.37 16.54 -36.38
CA PRO A 334 6.54 16.00 -37.72
C PRO A 334 6.80 17.16 -38.69
N LYS A 335 7.93 17.12 -39.39
CA LYS A 335 8.29 18.14 -40.37
C LYS A 335 7.19 18.16 -41.44
N PRO A 336 6.63 19.33 -41.83
CA PRO A 336 5.61 19.38 -42.85
C PRO A 336 6.15 18.79 -44.15
N VAL A 337 5.46 17.75 -44.66
CA VAL A 337 5.84 16.97 -45.86
C VAL A 337 5.91 17.82 -47.14
N PHE A 338 5.48 19.08 -47.05
CA PHE A 338 5.48 20.12 -48.07
C PHE A 338 6.80 20.26 -48.83
N PHE A 339 7.96 20.13 -48.16
CA PHE A 339 9.27 20.23 -48.81
C PHE A 339 9.61 19.05 -49.74
N GLY A 340 9.06 17.86 -49.52
CA GLY A 340 9.28 16.70 -50.39
C GLY A 340 8.43 16.72 -51.66
N LEU A 341 7.15 17.08 -51.51
CA LEU A 341 6.17 17.08 -52.62
C LEU A 341 6.52 18.08 -53.73
N LEU A 342 6.96 19.30 -53.38
CA LEU A 342 7.38 20.29 -54.37
C LEU A 342 8.65 19.86 -55.12
N ALA A 343 9.66 19.33 -54.42
CA ALA A 343 10.91 18.89 -55.05
C ALA A 343 10.67 17.78 -56.09
N GLN A 344 9.80 16.81 -55.77
CA GLN A 344 9.52 15.68 -56.66
C GLN A 344 8.69 16.08 -57.89
N GLN A 345 7.78 17.06 -57.75
CA GLN A 345 7.09 17.64 -58.91
C GLN A 345 8.05 18.43 -59.80
N VAL A 346 8.92 19.27 -59.24
CA VAL A 346 9.92 20.04 -60.00
C VAL A 346 10.86 19.13 -60.79
N LEU A 347 11.37 18.05 -60.18
CA LEU A 347 12.18 17.03 -60.87
C LEU A 347 11.43 16.36 -62.04
N ARG A 348 10.13 16.08 -61.87
CA ARG A 348 9.28 15.48 -62.90
C ARG A 348 8.96 16.44 -64.05
N TYR A 349 8.72 17.71 -63.78
CA TYR A 349 8.56 18.72 -64.83
C TYR A 349 9.88 19.02 -65.55
N ALA A 350 11.01 19.02 -64.85
CA ALA A 350 12.33 19.18 -65.46
C ALA A 350 12.68 18.02 -66.40
N SER A 351 12.34 16.77 -66.06
CA SER A 351 12.57 15.62 -66.94
C SER A 351 11.66 15.64 -68.17
N TYR A 352 10.38 16.01 -68.03
CA TYR A 352 9.50 16.24 -69.18
C TYR A 352 9.99 17.36 -70.09
N PHE A 353 10.43 18.49 -69.53
CA PHE A 353 11.01 19.59 -70.32
C PHE A 353 12.28 19.15 -71.07
N GLY A 354 13.17 18.39 -70.42
CA GLY A 354 14.37 17.84 -71.04
C GLY A 354 14.07 16.87 -72.19
N LEU A 355 13.06 16.00 -72.04
CA LEU A 355 12.59 15.11 -73.12
C LEU A 355 11.96 15.88 -74.28
N LEU A 356 11.16 16.92 -73.99
CA LEU A 356 10.53 17.73 -75.02
C LEU A 356 11.57 18.56 -75.79
N LEU A 357 12.58 19.10 -75.10
CA LEU A 357 13.72 19.79 -75.71
C LEU A 357 14.56 18.85 -76.59
N SER A 358 14.84 17.62 -76.13
CA SER A 358 15.60 16.64 -76.92
C SER A 358 14.85 16.18 -78.16
N PHE A 359 13.53 15.98 -78.06
CA PHE A 359 12.66 15.70 -79.21
C PHE A 359 12.64 16.86 -80.21
N LEU A 360 12.55 18.11 -79.73
CA LEU A 360 12.64 19.29 -80.58
C LEU A 360 14.00 19.39 -81.30
N LEU A 361 15.10 19.10 -80.61
CA LEU A 361 16.44 19.07 -81.20
C LEU A 361 16.63 17.94 -82.24
N ILE A 362 15.91 16.82 -82.10
CA ILE A 362 15.87 15.76 -83.12
C ILE A 362 15.10 16.23 -84.36
N LEU A 363 13.95 16.91 -84.18
CA LEU A 363 13.15 17.45 -85.29
C LEU A 363 13.84 18.62 -86.02
N LEU A 364 14.66 19.40 -85.32
CA LEU A 364 15.41 20.53 -85.87
C LEU A 364 16.72 20.14 -86.57
N ARG A 365 17.10 18.85 -86.62
CA ARG A 365 18.31 18.37 -87.32
C ARG A 365 18.03 18.22 -88.83
N PRO A 366 18.67 19.01 -89.73
CA PRO A 366 18.44 18.89 -91.16
C PRO A 366 19.11 17.63 -91.74
N LYS A 367 18.27 16.66 -92.12
CA LYS A 367 18.50 15.55 -93.09
C LYS A 367 19.70 14.58 -92.87
N THR A 368 19.31 13.33 -92.60
CA THR A 368 19.92 12.04 -93.08
C THR A 368 21.29 11.58 -92.53
N PRO A 369 21.62 10.26 -92.53
CA PRO A 369 20.81 9.08 -92.88
C PRO A 369 20.73 8.01 -91.76
N LEU A 370 19.53 7.66 -91.27
CA LEU A 370 19.34 6.54 -90.32
C LEU A 370 18.25 5.53 -90.74
N ILE A 371 17.59 5.78 -91.87
CA ILE A 371 16.48 4.96 -92.40
C ILE A 371 16.97 3.62 -92.99
N VAL A 372 18.24 3.53 -93.41
CA VAL A 372 18.81 2.33 -94.07
C VAL A 372 19.05 1.16 -93.10
N LEU A 373 19.26 1.42 -91.79
CA LEU A 373 19.46 0.33 -90.83
C LEU A 373 18.15 -0.39 -90.46
N PHE A 374 17.02 0.34 -90.40
CA PHE A 374 15.74 -0.23 -89.98
C PHE A 374 15.13 -1.17 -91.03
N THR A 375 15.40 -0.95 -92.33
CA THR A 375 14.90 -1.82 -93.40
C THR A 375 15.66 -3.14 -93.51
N LEU A 376 16.87 -3.26 -92.96
CA LEU A 376 17.61 -4.53 -92.91
C LEU A 376 17.16 -5.39 -91.71
N ILE A 377 17.03 -4.80 -90.51
CA ILE A 377 16.66 -5.53 -89.28
C ILE A 377 15.23 -6.09 -89.35
N MET A 378 14.31 -5.43 -90.06
CA MET A 378 12.93 -5.90 -90.21
C MET A 378 12.76 -7.07 -91.20
N ASN A 379 13.77 -7.38 -92.03
CA ASN A 379 13.71 -8.52 -92.94
C ASN A 379 14.08 -9.84 -92.25
N ASP A 380 15.04 -9.85 -91.32
CA ASP A 380 15.42 -11.07 -90.59
C ASP A 380 14.31 -11.59 -89.65
N LYS A 381 13.56 -10.70 -89.01
CA LYS A 381 12.47 -11.11 -88.10
C LYS A 381 11.29 -11.76 -88.81
N LYS A 382 11.15 -11.60 -90.13
CA LYS A 382 10.08 -12.26 -90.90
C LYS A 382 10.33 -13.77 -91.09
N TYR A 383 11.57 -14.24 -90.93
CA TYR A 383 11.95 -15.65 -91.15
C TYR A 383 11.91 -16.54 -89.90
N SER A 384 11.65 -15.98 -88.71
CA SER A 384 11.69 -16.73 -87.43
C SER A 384 10.31 -16.98 -86.82
N ALA A 385 9.30 -16.18 -87.18
CA ALA A 385 7.92 -16.32 -86.67
C ALA A 385 7.21 -17.60 -87.14
N GLU A 386 7.60 -18.14 -88.30
CA GLU A 386 6.94 -19.28 -88.97
C GLU A 386 7.40 -20.67 -88.46
N ARG A 387 8.21 -20.72 -87.38
CA ARG A 387 8.74 -21.99 -86.82
C ARG A 387 8.18 -22.39 -85.45
N ILE A 388 7.58 -21.45 -84.70
CA ILE A 388 7.18 -21.70 -83.30
C ILE A 388 5.73 -22.24 -83.18
N GLU A 389 4.91 -22.09 -84.22
CA GLU A 389 3.52 -22.55 -84.24
C GLU A 389 3.38 -24.09 -84.32
N ASN A 390 4.47 -24.82 -84.64
CA ASN A 390 4.50 -26.28 -84.75
C ASN A 390 5.11 -27.01 -83.54
N SER A 391 5.31 -26.37 -82.38
CA SER A 391 5.95 -27.02 -81.21
C SER A 391 5.19 -26.86 -79.87
N LYS A 392 3.87 -26.61 -79.90
CA LYS A 392 3.03 -26.48 -78.70
C LYS A 392 1.83 -27.44 -78.65
N THR A 393 1.86 -28.48 -79.48
CA THR A 393 0.88 -29.59 -79.50
C THR A 393 1.58 -30.92 -79.23
N PHE A 394 2.35 -30.98 -78.15
CA PHE A 394 2.92 -32.17 -77.52
C PHE A 394 3.33 -31.76 -76.10
N GLU A 395 3.36 -32.69 -75.13
CA GLU A 395 3.63 -32.46 -73.69
C GLU A 395 2.47 -31.88 -72.85
N GLU A 396 1.22 -32.22 -73.18
CA GLU A 396 0.15 -32.36 -72.18
C GLU A 396 0.04 -33.86 -71.77
N GLU A 397 1.16 -34.44 -71.33
CA GLU A 397 1.24 -35.84 -70.86
C GLU A 397 2.52 -36.04 -70.01
N THR A 398 2.41 -35.86 -68.68
CA THR A 398 3.25 -36.38 -67.57
C THR A 398 2.86 -35.60 -66.29
N HIS A 399 2.03 -36.19 -65.43
CA HIS A 399 2.41 -36.99 -64.25
C HIS A 399 2.78 -36.16 -63.00
N ASP A 400 1.85 -36.19 -62.04
CA ASP A 400 2.00 -36.61 -60.63
C ASP A 400 3.28 -36.33 -59.80
N GLU A 401 3.03 -36.30 -58.48
CA GLU A 401 3.98 -36.32 -57.35
C GLU A 401 4.81 -35.04 -57.07
N LEU A 402 4.30 -34.20 -56.16
CA LEU A 402 4.73 -34.23 -54.74
C LEU A 402 3.75 -33.50 -53.79
#